data_AF-A0A444DAH4-F1
#
_entry.id   AF-A0A444DAH4-F1
#
_cell.length_a   1.000
_cell.length_b   1.000
_cell.length_c   1.000
_cell.angle_alpha   90.00
_cell.angle_beta   90.00
_cell.angle_gamma   90.00
#
_symmetry.space_group_name_H-M   'P 1'
#
loop_
_entity.id
_entity.type
_entity.pdbx_description
1 polymer ?
#
loop_
_entity_poly.entity_id
_entity_poly.type
_entity_poly.pdbx_seq_one_letter_code
_entity_poly.pdbx_strand_id
1 'polypeptide(L)'
;MLNSQAIGSSVAPKDNKWFPHISELEALLPAGTLDHSAESIYKELPQWEEYLLEARKRYTSVIQALSDKYPNENLLLVSHGEAIGASVASFQEDAMVFEVEYCACCHLQRNILSNSSQAFSTENFRVLTESGQTGVSYSITPEF
;
A
#
# COMPACT_ATOMS: atom_id res chain seq x y z
N MET A 1 -0.83 -9.02 0.05
CA MET A 1 0.37 -9.78 -0.32
C MET A 1 -0.10 -10.96 -1.14
N LEU A 2 0.58 -11.33 -2.21
CA LEU A 2 0.11 -12.41 -3.08
C LEU A 2 0.92 -13.68 -2.88
N ASN A 3 0.55 -14.44 -1.85
CA ASN A 3 1.18 -15.71 -1.54
C ASN A 3 0.22 -16.62 -0.74
N SER A 4 0.69 -17.83 -0.44
CA SER A 4 -0.03 -18.86 0.31
C SER A 4 -0.24 -18.56 1.80
N GLN A 5 0.41 -17.53 2.36
CA GLN A 5 0.15 -17.06 3.72
C GLN A 5 -1.12 -16.21 3.78
N ALA A 6 -1.33 -15.35 2.78
CA ALA A 6 -2.49 -14.48 2.69
C ALA A 6 -3.69 -15.14 2.01
N ILE A 7 -3.45 -16.06 1.08
CA ILE A 7 -4.49 -16.69 0.26
C ILE A 7 -4.55 -18.19 0.60
N GLY A 8 -5.72 -18.65 1.05
CA GLY A 8 -5.92 -20.02 1.49
C GLY A 8 -5.59 -21.05 0.40
N SER A 9 -5.02 -22.18 0.81
CA SER A 9 -4.53 -23.22 -0.11
C SER A 9 -5.60 -23.82 -1.03
N SER A 10 -6.88 -23.77 -0.63
CA SER A 10 -8.01 -24.24 -1.45
C SER A 10 -8.28 -23.36 -2.68
N VAL A 11 -7.86 -22.09 -2.64
CA VAL A 11 -8.10 -21.09 -3.69
C VAL A 11 -6.81 -20.53 -4.29
N ALA A 12 -5.65 -20.95 -3.79
CA ALA A 12 -4.37 -20.58 -4.36
C ALA A 12 -4.22 -21.10 -5.82
N PRO A 13 -3.63 -20.32 -6.74
CA PRO A 13 -3.34 -20.75 -8.09
C PRO A 13 -2.38 -21.93 -8.09
N LYS A 14 -2.69 -22.96 -8.88
CA LYS A 14 -1.89 -24.20 -8.99
C LYS A 14 -0.80 -24.11 -10.04
N ASP A 15 -0.91 -23.15 -10.96
CA ASP A 15 -0.05 -22.94 -12.12
C ASP A 15 0.80 -21.66 -11.99
N ASN A 16 0.84 -21.06 -10.79
CA ASN A 16 1.47 -19.77 -10.47
C ASN A 16 0.89 -18.57 -11.23
N LYS A 17 -0.20 -18.74 -11.99
CA LYS A 17 -0.92 -17.65 -12.66
C LYS A 17 -2.05 -17.19 -11.77
N TRP A 18 -1.77 -16.20 -10.94
CA TRP A 18 -2.78 -15.66 -10.02
C TRP A 18 -3.70 -14.62 -10.68
N PHE A 19 -3.22 -13.91 -11.72
CA PHE A 19 -3.99 -12.87 -12.41
C PHE A 19 -4.09 -13.18 -13.91
N PRO A 20 -5.30 -13.11 -14.50
CA PRO A 20 -5.47 -13.22 -15.95
C PRO A 20 -4.77 -12.08 -16.69
N HIS A 21 -4.58 -12.22 -18.00
CA HIS A 21 -4.10 -11.09 -18.79
C HIS A 21 -5.13 -9.95 -18.74
N ILE A 22 -4.64 -8.71 -18.58
CA ILE A 22 -5.54 -7.53 -18.49
C ILE A 22 -6.49 -7.52 -19.68
N SER A 23 -6.00 -7.67 -20.91
CA SER A 23 -6.84 -7.71 -22.13
C SER A 23 -7.95 -8.77 -22.11
N GLU A 24 -7.74 -9.92 -21.44
CA GLU A 24 -8.79 -10.93 -21.28
C GLU A 24 -9.86 -10.46 -20.30
N LEU A 25 -9.48 -9.79 -19.21
CA LEU A 25 -10.42 -9.17 -18.27
C LEU A 25 -11.19 -8.03 -18.93
N GLU A 26 -10.53 -7.17 -19.70
CA GLU A 26 -11.18 -6.06 -20.38
C GLU A 26 -12.26 -6.52 -21.36
N ALA A 27 -12.02 -7.64 -22.06
CA ALA A 27 -13.00 -8.23 -22.96
C ALA A 27 -14.25 -8.80 -22.26
N LEU A 28 -14.15 -9.12 -20.96
CA LEU A 28 -15.26 -9.63 -20.15
C LEU A 28 -16.10 -8.52 -19.51
N LEU A 29 -15.51 -7.34 -19.34
CA LEU A 29 -16.19 -6.20 -18.71
C LEU A 29 -17.11 -5.49 -19.72
N PRO A 30 -18.28 -4.99 -19.29
CA PRO A 30 -19.14 -4.18 -20.15
C PRO A 30 -18.39 -2.96 -20.72
N ALA A 31 -18.71 -2.58 -21.96
CA ALA A 31 -18.13 -1.40 -22.60
C ALA A 31 -18.34 -0.14 -21.72
N GLY A 32 -17.27 0.63 -21.53
CA GLY A 32 -17.28 1.82 -20.67
C GLY A 32 -17.01 1.56 -19.18
N THR A 33 -16.80 0.31 -18.76
CA THR A 33 -16.43 0.00 -17.36
C THR A 33 -15.01 0.43 -17.02
N LEU A 34 -14.10 0.36 -17.99
CA LEU A 34 -12.68 0.63 -17.80
C LEU A 34 -12.34 2.07 -18.19
N ASP A 35 -11.79 2.79 -17.23
CA ASP A 35 -11.16 4.08 -17.45
C ASP A 35 -9.70 3.86 -17.88
N HIS A 36 -9.42 4.15 -19.15
CA HIS A 36 -8.08 4.03 -19.74
C HIS A 36 -7.26 5.32 -19.57
N SER A 37 -7.81 6.37 -18.96
CA SER A 37 -7.09 7.61 -18.67
C SER A 37 -6.23 7.50 -17.40
N ALA A 38 -6.54 6.55 -16.53
CA ALA A 38 -5.79 6.29 -15.31
C ALA A 38 -4.51 5.49 -15.61
N GLU A 39 -3.35 6.11 -15.39
CA GLU A 39 -2.06 5.43 -15.49
C GLU A 39 -1.72 4.67 -14.20
N SER A 40 -1.33 3.40 -14.32
CA SER A 40 -0.80 2.64 -13.20
C SER A 40 0.57 3.17 -12.77
N ILE A 41 0.76 3.35 -11.46
CA ILE A 41 2.07 3.68 -10.87
C ILE A 41 3.08 2.56 -11.13
N TYR A 42 2.62 1.31 -11.18
CA TYR A 42 3.44 0.13 -11.48
C TYR A 42 2.98 -0.51 -12.79
N LYS A 43 3.88 -0.64 -13.75
CA LYS A 43 3.59 -1.29 -15.04
C LYS A 43 3.39 -2.80 -14.90
N GLU A 44 4.04 -3.40 -13.90
CA GLU A 44 3.98 -4.83 -13.67
C GLU A 44 3.10 -5.15 -12.48
N LEU A 45 2.33 -6.22 -12.63
CA LEU A 45 1.55 -6.78 -11.54
C LEU A 45 2.49 -7.51 -10.55
N PRO A 46 2.15 -7.52 -9.26
CA PRO A 46 2.83 -8.38 -8.30
C PRO A 46 2.81 -9.84 -8.75
N GLN A 47 3.89 -10.57 -8.49
CA GLN A 47 3.99 -11.99 -8.86
C GLN A 47 3.30 -12.87 -7.81
N TRP A 48 2.97 -14.11 -8.17
CA TRP A 48 2.56 -15.10 -7.17
C TRP A 48 3.75 -15.48 -6.29
N GLU A 49 3.49 -15.79 -5.02
CA GLU A 49 4.50 -16.04 -3.98
C GLU A 49 5.43 -14.86 -3.66
N GLU A 50 4.87 -13.65 -3.58
CA GLU A 50 5.61 -12.51 -3.03
C GLU A 50 6.13 -12.81 -1.61
N TYR A 51 7.41 -12.53 -1.39
CA TYR A 51 7.97 -12.45 -0.04
C TYR A 51 7.34 -11.28 0.72
N LEU A 52 7.12 -11.47 2.02
CA LEU A 52 6.50 -10.47 2.89
C LEU A 52 7.17 -9.10 2.78
N LEU A 53 8.50 -9.06 2.85
CA LEU A 53 9.26 -7.81 2.79
C LEU A 53 9.10 -7.09 1.45
N GLU A 54 9.06 -7.83 0.34
CA GLU A 54 8.91 -7.25 -1.00
C GLU A 54 7.49 -6.71 -1.22
N ALA A 55 6.46 -7.42 -0.72
CA ALA A 55 5.10 -6.91 -0.72
C ALA A 55 4.97 -5.61 0.09
N ARG A 56 5.60 -5.54 1.27
CA ARG A 56 5.63 -4.33 2.12
C ARG A 56 6.31 -3.15 1.44
N LYS A 57 7.50 -3.37 0.86
CA LYS A 57 8.20 -2.36 0.04
C LYS A 57 7.34 -1.84 -1.10
N ARG A 58 6.58 -2.72 -1.76
CA ARG A 58 5.67 -2.32 -2.84
C ARG A 58 4.55 -1.42 -2.32
N TYR A 59 3.94 -1.74 -1.17
CA TYR A 59 2.90 -0.88 -0.58
C TYR A 59 3.42 0.52 -0.25
N THR A 60 4.57 0.60 0.42
CA THR A 60 5.15 1.89 0.81
C THR A 60 5.57 2.71 -0.40
N SER A 61 6.12 2.06 -1.43
CA SER A 61 6.52 2.74 -2.66
C SER A 61 5.32 3.27 -3.44
N VAL A 62 4.18 2.58 -3.46
CA VAL A 62 2.92 3.11 -4.03
C VAL A 62 2.44 4.34 -3.28
N ILE A 63 2.45 4.30 -1.93
CA ILE A 63 2.05 5.44 -1.09
C ILE A 63 2.93 6.66 -1.38
N GLN A 64 4.25 6.46 -1.43
CA GLN A 64 5.21 7.51 -1.73
C GLN A 64 4.97 8.09 -3.13
N ALA A 65 4.90 7.25 -4.16
CA ALA A 65 4.75 7.68 -5.54
C ALA A 65 3.43 8.42 -5.80
N LEU A 66 2.31 7.96 -5.20
CA LEU A 66 1.03 8.66 -5.31
C LEU A 66 1.07 10.02 -4.62
N SER A 67 1.67 10.08 -3.43
CA SER A 67 1.82 11.33 -2.69
C SER A 67 2.70 12.32 -3.45
N ASP A 68 3.77 11.85 -4.10
CA ASP A 68 4.66 12.67 -4.93
C ASP A 68 3.98 13.16 -6.21
N LYS A 69 3.09 12.35 -6.80
CA LYS A 69 2.27 12.74 -7.96
C LYS A 69 1.24 13.81 -7.61
N TYR A 70 0.68 13.77 -6.39
CA TYR A 70 -0.36 14.68 -5.92
C TYR A 70 0.04 15.39 -4.62
N PRO A 71 1.08 16.24 -4.64
CA PRO A 71 1.66 16.79 -3.41
C PRO A 71 0.69 17.71 -2.66
N ASN A 72 -0.19 18.42 -3.36
CA ASN A 72 -1.10 19.39 -2.73
C ASN A 72 -2.47 18.80 -2.36
N GLU A 73 -2.62 17.47 -2.41
CA GLU A 73 -3.88 16.79 -2.17
C GLU A 73 -3.82 15.87 -0.95
N ASN A 74 -4.97 15.70 -0.31
CA ASN A 74 -5.14 14.64 0.68
C ASN A 74 -5.58 13.36 -0.04
N LEU A 75 -4.83 12.29 0.12
CA LEU A 75 -5.10 11.01 -0.55
C LEU A 75 -5.81 10.04 0.39
N LEU A 76 -6.88 9.41 -0.09
CA LEU A 76 -7.52 8.27 0.55
C LEU A 76 -7.16 7.00 -0.23
N LEU A 77 -6.40 6.10 0.41
CA LEU A 77 -5.98 4.83 -0.19
C LEU A 77 -6.70 3.68 0.51
N VAL A 78 -7.44 2.88 -0.27
CA VAL A 78 -8.18 1.71 0.24
C VAL A 78 -7.43 0.44 -0.15
N SER A 79 -7.16 -0.42 0.83
CA SER A 79 -6.36 -1.63 0.64
C SER A 79 -6.74 -2.72 1.67
N HIS A 80 -5.94 -3.78 1.73
CA HIS A 80 -6.07 -4.86 2.71
C HIS A 80 -5.28 -4.57 4.00
N GLY A 81 -5.59 -5.31 5.07
CA GLY A 81 -4.98 -5.12 6.40
C GLY A 81 -3.45 -5.16 6.40
N GLU A 82 -2.83 -6.05 5.61
CA GLU A 82 -1.37 -6.11 5.49
C GLU A 82 -0.76 -4.79 4.98
N ALA A 83 -1.42 -4.09 4.06
CA ALA A 83 -0.92 -2.81 3.55
C ALA A 83 -1.04 -1.69 4.59
N ILE A 84 -2.11 -1.70 5.40
CA ILE A 84 -2.29 -0.77 6.52
C ILE A 84 -1.20 -1.00 7.57
N GLY A 85 -0.98 -2.26 7.97
CA GLY A 85 0.09 -2.62 8.92
C GLY A 85 1.49 -2.30 8.39
N ALA A 86 1.75 -2.59 7.11
CA ALA A 86 3.01 -2.22 6.46
C ALA A 86 3.25 -0.71 6.46
N SER A 87 2.20 0.09 6.29
CA SER A 87 2.29 1.55 6.31
C SER A 87 2.75 2.06 7.68
N VAL A 88 2.14 1.58 8.76
CA VAL A 88 2.56 1.95 10.12
C VAL A 88 3.98 1.48 10.39
N ALA A 89 4.29 0.20 10.15
CA ALA A 89 5.63 -0.37 10.42
C ALA A 89 6.77 0.29 9.61
N SER A 90 6.46 0.92 8.48
CA SER A 90 7.49 1.53 7.62
C SER A 90 7.70 3.02 7.88
N PHE A 91 6.69 3.71 8.38
CA PHE A 91 6.73 5.17 8.62
C PHE A 91 6.75 5.53 10.12
N GLN A 92 6.55 4.55 11.00
CA GLN A 92 6.80 4.68 12.43
C GLN A 92 8.03 3.84 12.78
N GLU A 93 9.12 4.52 13.14
CA GLU A 93 10.35 3.87 13.59
C GLU A 93 10.05 2.94 14.78
N ASP A 94 10.72 1.78 14.78
CA ASP A 94 10.61 0.75 15.81
C ASP A 94 9.22 0.15 16.05
N ALA A 95 8.27 0.40 15.14
CA ALA A 95 6.92 -0.12 15.26
C ALA A 95 6.81 -1.59 14.85
N MET A 96 6.32 -2.42 15.76
CA MET A 96 5.86 -3.77 15.48
C MET A 96 4.33 -3.81 15.50
N VAL A 97 3.72 -3.94 14.32
CA VAL A 97 2.27 -4.12 14.17
C VAL A 97 1.92 -5.59 14.42
N PHE A 98 0.94 -5.83 15.30
CA PHE A 98 0.49 -7.18 15.64
C PHE A 98 -0.99 -7.43 15.30
N GLU A 99 -1.79 -6.37 15.09
CA GLU A 99 -3.20 -6.52 14.69
C GLU A 99 -3.66 -5.38 13.79
N VAL A 100 -4.49 -5.73 12.80
CA VAL A 100 -5.21 -4.79 11.94
C VAL A 100 -6.64 -5.31 11.78
N GLU A 101 -7.59 -4.61 12.37
CA GLU A 101 -9.01 -4.96 12.38
C GLU A 101 -9.70 -4.68 11.03
N TYR A 102 -10.93 -5.19 10.89
CA TYR A 102 -11.77 -4.88 9.75
C TYR A 102 -12.10 -3.37 9.72
N CYS A 103 -11.95 -2.76 8.54
CA CYS A 103 -12.09 -1.30 8.34
C CYS A 103 -11.14 -0.43 9.19
N ALA A 104 -10.04 -1.00 9.68
CA ALA A 104 -8.98 -0.22 10.30
C ALA A 104 -8.36 0.78 9.32
N CYS A 105 -7.84 1.89 9.84
CA CYS A 105 -7.17 2.90 9.04
C CYS A 105 -5.92 3.43 9.72
N CYS A 106 -4.94 3.88 8.93
CA CYS A 106 -3.80 4.63 9.41
C CYS A 106 -3.75 6.01 8.76
N HIS A 107 -3.40 7.03 9.53
CA HIS A 107 -3.20 8.39 9.05
C HIS A 107 -1.71 8.69 8.98
N LEU A 108 -1.21 8.95 7.77
CA LEU A 108 0.15 9.38 7.51
C LEU A 108 0.16 10.87 7.14
N GLN A 109 1.16 11.60 7.61
CA GLN A 109 1.35 13.00 7.24
C GLN A 109 2.80 13.26 6.87
N ARG A 110 3.04 14.16 5.91
CA ARG A 110 4.39 14.66 5.58
C ARG A 110 4.37 16.15 5.36
N ASN A 111 5.52 16.80 5.52
CA ASN A 111 5.69 18.20 5.18
C ASN A 111 6.23 18.33 3.76
N ILE A 112 5.72 19.34 3.04
CA ILE A 112 6.15 19.68 1.69
C ILE A 112 6.84 21.03 1.77
N LEU A 113 8.13 21.03 1.47
CA LEU A 113 8.94 22.25 1.44
C LEU A 113 8.98 22.73 -0.01
N SER A 114 8.46 23.93 -0.26
CA SER A 114 8.52 24.57 -1.56
C SER A 114 9.75 25.48 -1.62
N ASN A 115 10.68 25.20 -2.52
CA ASN A 115 11.77 26.12 -2.82
C ASN A 115 11.39 27.03 -3.99
N SER A 116 11.98 28.22 -4.04
CA SER A 116 11.74 29.25 -5.08
C SER A 116 12.02 28.79 -6.52
N SER A 117 12.62 27.60 -6.71
CA SER A 117 12.99 26.98 -7.98
C SER A 117 11.99 25.93 -8.50
N GLN A 118 10.76 25.84 -7.97
CA GLN A 118 9.74 24.84 -8.32
C GLN A 118 10.10 23.37 -8.02
N ALA A 119 11.28 23.11 -7.43
CA ALA A 119 11.61 21.80 -6.88
C ALA A 119 11.01 21.65 -5.48
N PHE A 120 10.17 20.63 -5.30
CA PHE A 120 9.66 20.25 -3.99
C PHE A 120 10.62 19.27 -3.32
N SER A 121 10.94 19.52 -2.04
CA SER A 121 11.57 18.52 -1.18
C SER A 121 10.56 18.09 -0.12
N THR A 122 10.39 16.79 0.07
CA THR A 122 9.44 16.23 1.03
C THR A 122 10.19 15.58 2.18
N GLU A 123 9.74 15.84 3.40
CA GLU A 123 10.16 15.05 4.56
C GLU A 123 9.55 13.65 4.48
N ASN A 124 10.10 12.72 5.28
CA ASN A 124 9.49 11.40 5.43
C ASN A 124 8.12 11.52 6.11
N PHE A 125 7.28 10.50 5.95
CA PHE A 125 5.99 10.47 6.63
C PHE A 125 6.15 10.29 8.15
N ARG A 126 5.23 10.90 8.89
CA ARG A 126 4.94 10.60 10.29
C ARG A 126 3.60 9.87 10.38
N VAL A 127 3.53 8.88 11.26
CA VAL A 127 2.26 8.21 11.60
C VAL A 127 1.56 9.04 12.67
N LEU A 128 0.31 9.42 12.40
CA LEU A 128 -0.55 10.14 13.35
C LEU A 128 -1.53 9.23 14.09
N THR A 129 -1.74 8.02 13.56
CA THR A 129 -2.58 7.01 14.20
C THR A 129 -1.92 6.51 15.46
N GLU A 130 -2.60 6.64 16.59
CA GLU A 130 -2.19 6.00 17.84
C GLU A 130 -2.67 4.54 17.88
N SER A 131 -1.86 3.68 18.51
CA SER A 131 -2.14 2.26 18.65
C SER A 131 -3.51 2.01 19.30
N GLY A 132 -4.33 1.15 18.68
CA GLY A 132 -5.65 0.75 19.13
C GLY A 132 -6.78 1.75 18.86
N GLN A 133 -6.50 2.99 18.44
CA GLN A 133 -7.56 3.99 18.23
C GLN A 133 -8.37 3.78 16.95
N THR A 134 -7.73 3.27 15.91
CA THR A 134 -8.33 3.12 14.58
C THR A 134 -8.28 1.68 14.07
N GLY A 135 -8.33 0.72 15.00
CA GLY A 135 -8.25 -0.72 14.70
C GLY A 135 -6.87 -1.19 14.25
N VAL A 136 -5.82 -0.39 14.44
CA VAL A 136 -4.43 -0.79 14.19
C VAL A 136 -3.70 -0.85 15.53
N SER A 137 -3.23 -2.03 15.91
CA SER A 137 -2.52 -2.23 17.18
C SER A 137 -1.05 -2.55 16.92
N TYR A 138 -0.19 -1.74 17.51
CA TYR A 138 1.26 -1.86 17.41
C TYR A 138 1.95 -1.44 18.71
N SER A 139 3.19 -1.90 18.89
CA SER A 139 4.09 -1.47 19.95
C SER A 139 5.31 -0.79 19.37
N ILE A 140 5.88 0.17 20.09
CA ILE A 140 7.18 0.77 19.78
C ILE A 140 8.19 0.07 20.69
N THR A 141 9.13 -0.66 20.10
CA THR A 141 10.18 -1.37 20.85
C THR A 141 11.49 -0.63 20.67
N PRO A 142 11.95 0.19 21.64
CA PRO A 142 13.20 0.92 21.46
C PRO A 142 14.36 -0.04 21.24
N GLU A 143 15.29 0.31 20.34
CA GLU A 143 16.55 -0.39 20.20
C GLU A 143 17.29 -0.41 21.56
N PHE A 144 17.76 -1.60 21.97
CA PHE A 144 18.52 -1.82 23.20
C PHE A 144 19.99 -1.42 23.05
#